data_AF-A0A3D4EW70-F1
#
_entry.id   AF-A0A3D4EW70-F1
#
_cell.length_a   1.000
_cell.length_b   1.000
_cell.length_c   1.000
_cell.angle_alpha   90.00
_cell.angle_beta   90.00
_cell.angle_gamma   90.00
#
_symmetry.space_group_name_H-M   'P 1'
#
loop_
_entity.id
_entity.type
_entity.pdbx_description
1 polymer ?
#
loop_
_entity_poly.entity_id
_entity_poly.type
_entity_poly.pdbx_seq_one_letter_code
_entity_poly.pdbx_strand_id
1 'polypeptide(L)'
;NSNFEGITDFYSGITKPGLPGGLVFKGFLHYYMDDSLDANYGWEADMVLVKKINPSTTAILKAAYFQADDFFNDIAQVSMQVDYKF
;
A
#
# COMPACT_ATOMS: atom_id res chain seq x y z
N ASN A 1 -8.06 -25.59 6.58
CA ASN A 1 -9.24 -24.90 6.02
C ASN A 1 -9.53 -23.67 6.86
N SER A 2 -8.89 -22.55 6.56
CA SER A 2 -9.40 -21.25 7.01
C SER A 2 -10.41 -20.80 5.96
N ASN A 3 -11.69 -21.00 6.27
CA ASN A 3 -12.76 -20.44 5.45
C ASN A 3 -12.84 -18.95 5.81
N PHE A 4 -12.40 -18.08 4.92
CA PHE A 4 -12.65 -16.64 5.06
C PHE A 4 -14.14 -16.40 4.82
N GLU A 5 -14.79 -15.70 5.75
CA GLU A 5 -16.22 -15.34 5.66
C GLU A 5 -16.38 -13.98 5.00
N GLY A 6 -15.73 -13.78 3.84
CA GLY A 6 -15.68 -12.48 3.16
C GLY A 6 -14.54 -11.58 3.61
N ILE A 7 -14.54 -10.31 3.16
CA ILE A 7 -13.56 -9.30 3.55
C ILE A 7 -14.20 -7.90 3.57
N THR A 8 -14.07 -7.21 4.70
CA THR A 8 -14.34 -5.78 4.84
C THR A 8 -13.01 -5.05 4.98
N ASP A 9 -12.80 -4.01 4.15
CA ASP A 9 -11.60 -3.18 4.18
C ASP A 9 -11.96 -1.73 4.58
N PHE A 10 -11.52 -1.32 5.76
CA PHE A 10 -11.49 0.08 6.14
C PHE A 10 -10.14 0.68 5.79
N TYR A 11 -10.13 1.61 4.83
CA TYR A 11 -8.90 2.24 4.39
C TYR A 11 -8.93 3.75 4.53
N SER A 12 -7.75 4.32 4.77
CA SER A 12 -7.50 5.75 4.72
C SER A 12 -6.22 6.04 3.96
N GLY A 13 -6.15 7.20 3.30
CA GLY A 13 -5.00 7.53 2.48
C GLY A 13 -4.68 9.02 2.48
N ILE A 14 -3.39 9.32 2.32
CA ILE A 14 -2.87 10.67 2.16
C ILE A 14 -2.03 10.77 0.89
N THR A 15 -2.17 11.90 0.19
CA THR A 15 -1.25 12.28 -0.89
C THR A 15 -0.57 13.59 -0.53
N LYS A 16 0.76 13.59 -0.53
CA LYS A 16 1.57 14.78 -0.26
C LYS A 16 2.48 15.09 -1.45
N PRO A 17 2.05 16.00 -2.34
CA PRO A 17 2.92 16.51 -3.40
C PRO A 17 3.93 17.53 -2.83
N GLY A 18 4.94 17.88 -3.63
CA GLY A 18 5.85 18.99 -3.31
C GLY A 18 6.93 18.67 -2.27
N LEU A 19 7.21 17.38 -2.04
CA LEU A 19 8.37 16.98 -1.24
C LEU A 19 9.68 17.38 -1.94
N PRO A 20 10.81 17.47 -1.20
CA PRO A 20 12.10 17.85 -1.77
C PRO A 20 12.44 17.08 -3.05
N GLY A 21 12.94 17.81 -4.05
CA GLY A 21 13.18 17.22 -5.37
C GLY A 21 11.91 16.93 -6.15
N GLY A 22 10.77 17.56 -5.88
CA GLY A 22 9.53 17.37 -6.67
C GLY A 22 8.93 15.97 -6.53
N LEU A 23 9.19 15.31 -5.40
CA LEU A 23 8.62 14.01 -5.08
C LEU A 23 7.14 14.15 -4.69
N VAL A 24 6.37 13.13 -5.02
CA VAL A 24 5.00 12.95 -4.53
C VAL A 24 4.98 11.69 -3.69
N PHE A 25 4.58 11.84 -2.43
CA PHE A 25 4.32 10.70 -1.56
C PHE A 25 2.83 10.37 -1.54
N LYS A 26 2.52 9.08 -1.51
CA LYS A 26 1.19 8.56 -1.21
C LYS A 26 1.35 7.51 -0.12
N GLY A 27 0.53 7.59 0.91
CA GLY A 27 0.47 6.60 1.98
C GLY A 27 -0.96 6.09 2.14
N PHE A 28 -1.10 4.80 2.40
CA PHE A 28 -2.39 4.16 2.66
C PHE A 28 -2.27 3.28 3.90
N LEU A 29 -3.35 3.22 4.67
CA LEU A 29 -3.53 2.29 5.77
C LEU A 29 -4.82 1.53 5.53
N HIS A 30 -4.75 0.21 5.63
CA HIS A 30 -5.87 -0.72 5.48
C HIS A 30 -6.05 -1.50 6.79
N TYR A 31 -7.30 -1.75 7.15
CA TYR A 31 -7.68 -2.60 8.27
C TYR A 31 -8.71 -3.62 7.77
N TYR A 32 -8.33 -4.89 7.81
CA TYR A 32 -9.08 -5.98 7.20
C TYR A 32 -9.84 -6.78 8.25
N MET A 33 -11.14 -6.97 8.02
CA MET A 33 -12.03 -7.76 8.86
C MET A 33 -12.86 -8.73 8.01
N ASP A 34 -13.60 -9.63 8.68
CA ASP A 34 -14.68 -10.40 8.05
C ASP A 34 -15.88 -9.51 7.67
N ASP A 35 -16.91 -10.13 7.06
CA ASP A 35 -18.13 -9.42 6.66
C ASP A 35 -19.04 -9.03 7.83
N SER A 36 -18.96 -9.74 8.97
CA SER A 36 -19.71 -9.46 10.19
C SER A 36 -19.04 -8.45 11.13
N LEU A 37 -17.77 -8.08 10.87
CA LEU A 37 -16.93 -7.22 11.69
C LEU A 37 -16.56 -7.83 13.06
N ASP A 38 -16.56 -9.15 13.17
CA ASP A 38 -16.27 -9.88 14.40
C ASP A 38 -14.83 -10.43 14.42
N ALA A 39 -14.26 -10.75 13.25
CA ALA A 39 -12.89 -11.24 13.11
C ALA A 39 -11.99 -10.19 12.45
N ASN A 40 -10.79 -10.02 13.00
CA ASN A 40 -9.72 -9.19 12.44
C ASN A 40 -8.75 -10.09 11.65
N TYR A 41 -8.38 -9.66 10.45
CA TYR A 41 -7.42 -10.37 9.59
C TYR A 41 -6.04 -9.70 9.55
N GLY A 42 -5.94 -8.47 10.05
CA GLY A 42 -4.70 -7.71 10.10
C GLY A 42 -4.83 -6.28 9.57
N TRP A 43 -3.70 -5.62 9.43
CA TRP A 43 -3.61 -4.28 8.85
C TRP A 43 -2.43 -4.18 7.89
N GLU A 44 -2.56 -3.29 6.91
CA GLU A 44 -1.51 -3.04 5.93
C GLU A 44 -1.17 -1.54 5.87
N ALA A 45 0.12 -1.25 5.77
CA ALA A 45 0.62 0.07 5.42
C ALA A 45 1.31 0.04 4.06
N ASP A 46 0.79 0.83 3.13
CA ASP A 46 1.39 1.05 1.82
C ASP A 46 1.99 2.44 1.71
N MET A 47 3.12 2.51 1.04
CA MET A 47 3.82 3.75 0.71
C MET A 47 4.24 3.73 -0.74
N VAL A 48 3.92 4.81 -1.46
CA VAL A 48 4.34 5.04 -2.84
C VAL A 48 5.03 6.38 -2.94
N LEU A 49 6.27 6.36 -3.45
CA LEU A 49 7.03 7.56 -3.77
C LEU A 49 7.17 7.68 -5.29
N VAL A 50 6.70 8.79 -5.84
CA VAL A 50 6.71 9.06 -7.28
C VAL A 50 7.65 10.22 -7.59
N LYS A 51 8.49 10.04 -8.60
CA LYS A 51 9.41 11.05 -9.12
C LYS A 51 9.27 11.17 -10.63
N LYS A 52 8.80 12.32 -11.11
CA LYS A 52 8.98 12.66 -12.52
C LYS A 52 10.44 13.06 -12.75
N ILE A 53 11.15 12.27 -13.56
CA ILE A 53 12.57 12.47 -13.86
C ILE A 53 12.70 13.51 -14.99
N ASN A 54 11.89 13.36 -16.03
CA ASN A 54 11.81 14.27 -17.18
C ASN A 54 10.39 14.18 -17.80
N PRO A 55 10.06 14.88 -18.90
CA PRO A 55 8.73 14.82 -19.52
C PRO A 55 8.24 13.41 -19.91
N SER A 56 9.16 12.50 -20.23
CA SER A 56 8.89 11.15 -20.73
C SER A 56 9.13 10.03 -19.72
N THR A 57 9.85 10.29 -18.61
CA THR A 57 10.28 9.25 -17.65
C THR A 57 9.78 9.53 -16.24
N THR A 58 9.14 8.53 -15.62
CA THR A 58 8.69 8.54 -14.22
C THR A 58 9.27 7.35 -13.47
N ALA A 59 9.84 7.58 -12.29
CA ALA A 59 10.25 6.52 -11.38
C ALA A 59 9.26 6.41 -10.21
N ILE A 60 8.97 5.18 -9.79
CA ILE A 60 8.05 4.86 -8.70
C ILE A 60 8.72 3.86 -7.78
N LEU A 61 8.77 4.16 -6.49
CA LEU A 61 9.15 3.23 -5.42
C LEU A 61 7.91 2.90 -4.60
N LYS A 62 7.68 1.61 -4.33
CA LYS A 62 6.55 1.12 -3.53
C LYS A 62 7.11 0.30 -2.37
N ALA A 63 6.56 0.49 -1.18
CA ALA A 63 6.82 -0.31 0.00
C ALA A 63 5.50 -0.67 0.66
N ALA A 64 5.34 -1.92 1.07
CA ALA A 64 4.14 -2.44 1.71
C ALA A 64 4.56 -3.27 2.93
N TYR A 65 3.82 -3.14 4.01
CA TYR A 65 3.94 -4.01 5.18
C TYR A 65 2.54 -4.42 5.65
N PHE A 66 2.26 -5.71 5.58
CA PHE A 66 1.06 -6.32 6.10
C PHE A 66 1.41 -7.07 7.39
N GLN A 67 0.76 -6.69 8.48
CA GLN A 67 0.79 -7.43 9.73
C GLN A 67 -0.49 -8.24 9.84
N ALA A 68 -0.35 -9.55 9.97
CA ALA A 68 -1.46 -10.46 10.09
C ALA A 68 -1.90 -10.64 11.55
N ASP A 69 -3.18 -10.98 11.75
CA ASP A 69 -3.67 -11.44 13.05
C ASP A 69 -3.74 -12.98 13.07
N ASP A 70 -3.02 -13.60 14.03
CA ASP A 70 -2.93 -15.02 14.47
C ASP A 70 -2.91 -16.19 13.45
N PHE A 71 -3.25 -15.97 12.18
CA PHE A 71 -3.50 -17.00 11.16
C PHE A 71 -2.68 -16.83 9.88
N PHE A 72 -2.06 -15.67 9.65
CA PHE A 72 -1.17 -15.44 8.51
C PHE A 72 0.21 -14.99 8.98
N ASN A 73 1.17 -15.06 8.05
CA ASN A 73 2.49 -14.49 8.29
C ASN A 73 2.48 -13.01 7.91
N ASP A 74 3.25 -12.22 8.65
CA ASP A 74 3.58 -10.87 8.24
C ASP A 74 4.27 -10.87 6.87
N ILE A 75 3.94 -9.88 6.05
CA ILE A 75 4.52 -9.70 4.72
C ILE A 75 5.14 -8.32 4.64
N ALA A 76 6.40 -8.25 4.23
CA ALA A 76 7.07 -7.01 3.87
C ALA A 76 7.51 -7.08 2.41
N GLN A 77 7.18 -6.06 1.61
CA GLN A 77 7.55 -6.00 0.21
C GLN A 77 8.02 -4.61 -0.18
N VAL A 78 9.07 -4.55 -1.00
CA VAL A 78 9.55 -3.32 -1.65
C VAL A 78 9.70 -3.61 -3.13
N SER A 79 9.23 -2.68 -3.98
CA SER A 79 9.38 -2.77 -5.43
C SER A 79 9.69 -1.41 -6.05
N MET A 80 10.39 -1.43 -7.18
CA MET A 80 10.71 -0.24 -7.97
C MET A 80 10.22 -0.41 -9.41
N GLN A 81 9.69 0.65 -9.98
CA GLN A 81 9.16 0.70 -11.34
C GLN A 81 9.65 1.97 -12.04
N VAL A 82 9.95 1.85 -13.33
CA VAL A 82 10.29 3.00 -14.19
C VAL A 82 9.36 2.97 -15.40
N ASP A 83 8.59 4.03 -15.56
CA ASP A 83 7.66 4.23 -16.67
C ASP A 83 8.27 5.18 -17.69
N TYR A 84 8.18 4.82 -18.97
CA TYR A 84 8.62 5.63 -20.10
C TYR A 84 7.49 5.81 -21.11
N LYS A 85 7.29 7.03 -21.59
CA LYS A 85 6.33 7.37 -22.65
C LYS A 85 7.06 7.99 -23.85
N PHE A 86 6.79 7.44 -25.03
CA PHE A 86 7.24 7.94 -26.34
C PHE A 86 6.28 8.96 -26.94
#